data_AF-A0A0C2FCL4-F1
#
_entry.id   AF-A0A0C2FCL4-F1
#
_cell.length_a   1.000
_cell.length_b   1.000
_cell.length_c   1.000
_cell.angle_alpha   90.00
_cell.angle_beta   90.00
_cell.angle_gamma   90.00
#
_symmetry.space_group_name_H-M   'P 1'
#
loop_
_entity.id
_entity.type
_entity.pdbx_description
1 polymer ?
#
loop_
_entity_poly.entity_id
_entity_poly.type
_entity_poly.pdbx_seq_one_letter_code
_entity_poly.pdbx_strand_id
1 'polypeptide(L)'
;MNISWFRDSPVYLLRKGDDRNTYKSLTAYCGFDAAPYEMERVANEVKNYCTGGDVIWDSGILAVSFFGTFLLQSIGFTEYTASLANCLSGLSGTLGAVVGTFALDRLGRRLLVVGSLLLLAAVNTSMMLLVYYFNITKETWMGWGFLALFIIFLFLFSAGIGPTAWFLGAELSPAGCRAKMQSMSVSAQYLSCFLSPIIYYPLNASIGPSSFLVFIIPLTLSAVYFHRYLPETNGRTTEEIIAVLNQHELKK
;
A
#
# COMPACT_ATOMS: atom_id res chain seq x y z
N MET A 1 -9.36 -23.84 -10.39
CA MET A 1 -9.03 -23.14 -11.65
C MET A 1 -7.60 -23.54 -12.00
N ASN A 2 -7.40 -24.41 -13.00
CA ASN A 2 -6.07 -24.96 -13.31
C ASN A 2 -5.33 -23.96 -14.22
N ILE A 3 -4.40 -23.19 -13.66
CA ILE A 3 -3.67 -22.12 -14.36
C ILE A 3 -2.43 -22.70 -15.08
N SER A 4 -2.58 -23.88 -15.69
CA SER A 4 -1.46 -24.63 -16.29
C SER A 4 -0.80 -23.95 -17.49
N TRP A 5 -1.41 -22.89 -18.03
CA TRP A 5 -0.86 -22.06 -19.10
C TRP A 5 0.13 -21.00 -18.57
N PHE A 6 0.08 -20.66 -17.28
CA PHE A 6 0.99 -19.71 -16.66
C PHE A 6 2.21 -20.46 -16.12
N ARG A 7 3.41 -20.03 -16.50
CA ARG A 7 4.64 -20.69 -16.04
C ARG A 7 4.96 -20.27 -14.61
N ASP A 8 5.45 -21.21 -13.82
CA ASP A 8 5.91 -20.93 -12.47
C ASP A 8 7.12 -19.98 -12.49
N SER A 9 7.27 -19.22 -11.40
CA SER A 9 8.38 -18.28 -11.21
C SER A 9 9.73 -19.01 -11.35
N PRO A 10 10.68 -18.48 -12.15
CA PRO A 10 12.03 -19.03 -12.30
C PRO A 10 12.74 -19.26 -10.96
N VAL A 11 12.60 -18.32 -10.02
CA VAL A 11 13.20 -18.38 -8.68
C VAL A 11 12.67 -19.58 -7.88
N TYR A 12 11.38 -19.85 -8.00
CA TYR A 12 10.74 -20.98 -7.32
C TYR A 12 11.16 -22.32 -7.91
N LEU A 13 11.22 -22.43 -9.24
CA LEU A 13 11.65 -23.65 -9.93
C LEU A 13 13.12 -23.98 -9.65
N LEU A 14 13.99 -22.97 -9.65
CA LEU A 14 15.40 -23.15 -9.34
C LEU A 14 15.59 -23.60 -7.88
N ARG A 15 14.80 -23.05 -6.95
CA ARG A 15 14.78 -23.48 -5.54
C ARG A 15 14.34 -24.94 -5.37
N LYS A 16 13.50 -25.46 -6.26
CA LYS A 16 13.06 -26.86 -6.27
C LYS A 16 14.11 -27.78 -6.92
N GLY A 17 15.20 -27.24 -7.47
CA GLY A 17 16.22 -27.97 -8.22
C GLY A 17 15.78 -28.33 -9.65
N ASP A 18 14.78 -27.63 -10.21
CA ASP A 18 14.27 -27.89 -11.56
C ASP A 18 14.85 -26.89 -12.57
N ASP A 19 16.12 -27.08 -12.90
CA ASP A 19 16.89 -26.20 -13.79
C ASP A 19 16.30 -26.15 -15.22
N ARG A 20 15.74 -27.28 -15.68
CA ARG A 20 15.18 -27.40 -17.04
C ARG A 20 13.92 -26.57 -17.22
N ASN A 21 13.00 -26.61 -16.25
CA ASN A 21 11.80 -25.77 -16.32
C ASN A 21 12.13 -24.32 -15.99
N THR A 22 13.15 -24.06 -15.16
CA THR A 22 13.63 -22.69 -14.93
C THR A 22 14.15 -22.02 -16.19
N TYR A 23 15.03 -22.71 -16.95
CA TYR A 23 15.55 -22.20 -18.22
C TYR A 23 14.43 -21.97 -19.25
N LYS A 24 13.44 -22.87 -19.29
CA LYS A 24 12.25 -22.68 -20.12
C LYS A 24 11.46 -21.44 -19.70
N SER A 25 11.23 -21.22 -18.41
CA SER A 25 10.53 -20.01 -17.93
C SER A 25 11.31 -18.74 -18.26
N LEU A 26 12.64 -18.74 -18.05
CA LEU A 26 13.51 -17.61 -18.38
C LEU A 26 13.55 -17.29 -19.87
N THR A 27 13.65 -18.29 -20.74
CA THR A 27 13.61 -18.08 -22.20
C THR A 27 12.26 -17.52 -22.66
N ALA A 28 11.16 -17.86 -21.98
CA ALA A 28 9.85 -17.29 -22.26
C ALA A 28 9.71 -15.82 -21.82
N TYR A 29 10.38 -15.40 -20.75
CA TYR A 29 10.31 -14.02 -20.24
C TYR A 29 11.34 -13.08 -20.87
N CYS A 30 12.59 -13.53 -21.01
CA CYS A 30 13.74 -12.69 -21.37
C CYS A 30 14.24 -12.93 -22.81
N GLY A 31 13.72 -13.96 -23.49
CA GLY A 31 14.24 -14.44 -24.77
C GLY A 31 15.45 -15.37 -24.61
N PHE A 32 15.84 -16.03 -25.71
CA PHE A 32 16.92 -17.03 -25.69
C PHE A 32 18.31 -16.44 -25.40
N ASP A 33 18.56 -15.20 -25.81
CA ASP A 33 19.89 -14.59 -25.70
C ASP A 33 20.23 -14.13 -24.27
N ALA A 34 19.22 -13.71 -23.49
CA ALA A 34 19.42 -13.22 -22.12
C ALA A 34 19.18 -14.29 -21.03
N ALA A 35 18.56 -15.42 -21.37
CA ALA A 35 18.23 -16.50 -20.43
C ALA A 35 19.44 -17.08 -19.65
N PRO A 36 20.61 -17.36 -20.24
CA PRO A 36 21.73 -17.92 -19.48
C PRO A 36 22.31 -16.95 -18.45
N TYR A 37 22.39 -15.65 -18.79
CA TYR A 37 22.83 -14.61 -17.86
C TYR A 37 21.86 -14.44 -16.68
N GLU A 38 20.55 -14.39 -16.96
CA GLU A 38 19.52 -14.27 -15.92
C GLU A 38 19.46 -15.53 -15.03
N MET A 39 19.74 -16.71 -15.58
CA MET A 39 19.81 -17.95 -14.79
C MET A 39 20.93 -17.89 -13.74
N GLU A 40 22.10 -17.38 -14.13
CA GLU A 40 23.23 -17.21 -13.21
C GLU A 40 22.94 -16.14 -12.14
N ARG A 41 22.26 -15.05 -12.52
CA ARG A 41 21.80 -14.04 -11.56
C ARG A 41 20.84 -14.63 -10.53
N VAL A 42 19.81 -15.36 -10.99
CA VAL A 42 18.82 -16.00 -10.11
C VAL A 42 19.46 -17.08 -9.23
N ALA A 43 20.44 -17.83 -9.75
CA ALA A 43 21.17 -18.82 -8.97
C ALA A 43 21.99 -18.19 -7.83
N ASN A 44 22.65 -17.06 -8.11
CA ASN A 44 23.36 -16.29 -7.08
C ASN A 44 22.40 -15.69 -6.04
N GLU A 45 21.21 -15.24 -6.48
CA GLU A 45 20.16 -14.72 -5.60
C GLU A 45 19.60 -15.81 -4.67
N VAL A 46 19.40 -17.03 -5.19
CA VAL A 46 18.98 -18.19 -4.39
C VAL A 46 20.07 -18.64 -3.42
N LYS A 47 21.35 -18.48 -3.77
CA LYS A 47 22.49 -18.88 -2.92
C LYS A 47 22.74 -17.88 -1.77
N ASN A 48 22.47 -16.60 -1.97
CA ASN A 48 22.63 -15.52 -0.98
C ASN A 48 21.47 -15.48 0.04
N TYR A 49 21.11 -16.64 0.59
CA TYR A 49 20.11 -16.76 1.66
C TYR A 49 20.53 -15.93 2.88
N CYS A 50 19.96 -14.74 3.03
CA CYS A 50 20.08 -13.99 4.27
C CYS A 50 19.19 -14.66 5.33
N THR A 51 19.85 -15.23 6.34
CA THR A 51 19.33 -15.55 7.67
C THR A 51 19.04 -14.28 8.52
N GLY A 52 18.91 -13.12 7.87
CA GLY A 52 18.59 -11.83 8.50
C GLY A 52 17.09 -11.59 8.47
N GLY A 53 16.46 -11.69 9.63
CA GLY A 53 15.06 -11.35 9.80
C GLY A 53 14.91 -9.86 10.08
N ASP A 54 14.69 -9.06 9.06
CA ASP A 54 14.15 -7.71 9.24
C ASP A 54 12.79 -7.61 8.57
N VAL A 55 11.78 -7.56 9.44
CA VAL A 55 10.37 -7.50 9.11
C VAL A 55 10.05 -6.03 8.84
N ILE A 56 9.88 -5.69 7.57
CA ILE A 56 9.39 -4.36 7.20
C ILE A 56 7.87 -4.35 7.45
N TRP A 57 7.50 -3.66 8.53
CA TRP A 57 6.12 -3.40 8.89
C TRP A 57 5.48 -2.53 7.81
N ASP A 58 4.67 -3.12 6.94
CA ASP A 58 3.74 -2.35 6.14
C ASP A 58 2.58 -1.94 7.05
N SER A 59 2.63 -0.70 7.54
CA SER A 59 1.63 -0.16 8.45
C SER A 59 0.29 0.03 7.73
N GLY A 60 -0.56 -1.00 7.77
CA GLY A 60 -1.99 -0.91 8.09
C GLY A 60 -2.89 0.09 7.37
N ILE A 61 -2.56 0.58 6.17
CA ILE A 61 -3.23 1.74 5.59
C ILE A 61 -4.54 1.45 4.83
N LEU A 62 -4.99 0.19 4.77
CA LEU A 62 -6.26 -0.20 4.13
C LEU A 62 -7.50 0.01 5.01
N ALA A 63 -7.34 0.43 6.26
CA ALA A 63 -8.46 0.60 7.18
C ALA A 63 -9.52 1.57 6.62
N VAL A 64 -9.10 2.65 5.94
CA VAL A 64 -9.99 3.76 5.55
C VAL A 64 -11.04 3.37 4.49
N SER A 65 -10.74 2.41 3.62
CA SER A 65 -11.65 2.02 2.52
C SER A 65 -12.93 1.33 3.01
N PHE A 66 -12.93 0.73 4.21
CA PHE A 66 -14.11 0.05 4.76
C PHE A 66 -15.00 0.95 5.63
N PHE A 67 -14.53 2.16 5.98
CA PHE A 67 -15.31 3.11 6.79
C PHE A 67 -16.27 3.97 5.99
N GLY A 68 -16.01 4.16 4.70
CA GLY A 68 -16.82 5.02 3.84
C GLY A 68 -18.31 4.72 3.90
N THR A 69 -18.65 3.44 3.76
CA THR A 69 -20.05 3.00 3.70
C THR A 69 -20.80 3.20 5.02
N PHE A 70 -20.15 2.97 6.16
CA PHE A 70 -20.79 3.15 7.48
C PHE A 70 -20.88 4.64 7.87
N LEU A 71 -19.87 5.44 7.53
CA LEU A 71 -19.91 6.90 7.71
C LEU A 71 -20.97 7.54 6.81
N LEU A 72 -21.10 7.11 5.56
CA LEU A 72 -22.12 7.62 4.62
C LEU A 72 -23.54 7.33 5.11
N GLN A 73 -23.78 6.19 5.75
CA GLN A 73 -25.08 5.89 6.38
C GLN A 73 -25.35 6.75 7.62
N SER A 74 -24.31 7.06 8.42
CA SER A 74 -24.45 7.93 9.61
C SER A 74 -24.79 9.39 9.28
N ILE A 75 -24.64 9.81 8.01
CA ILE A 75 -24.92 11.18 7.53
C ILE A 75 -26.38 11.32 7.02
N GLY A 76 -27.20 10.25 7.06
CA GLY A 76 -28.63 10.32 6.76
C GLY A 76 -28.99 10.18 5.27
N PHE A 77 -28.10 9.61 4.46
CA PHE A 77 -28.40 9.28 3.07
C PHE A 77 -29.34 8.06 2.97
N THR A 78 -30.32 8.14 2.08
CA THR A 78 -31.21 7.01 1.73
C THR A 78 -30.40 5.87 1.10
N GLU A 79 -30.84 4.61 1.24
CA GLU A 79 -30.12 3.43 0.70
C GLU A 79 -29.68 3.60 -0.77
N TYR A 80 -30.53 4.22 -1.59
CA TYR A 80 -30.24 4.49 -3.00
C TYR A 80 -29.08 5.48 -3.21
N THR A 81 -29.04 6.56 -2.43
CA THR A 81 -27.98 7.57 -2.53
C THR A 81 -26.67 7.08 -1.93
N ALA A 82 -26.71 6.29 -0.85
CA ALA A 82 -25.54 5.62 -0.29
C ALA A 82 -24.92 4.62 -1.28
N SER A 83 -25.74 3.85 -2.01
CA SER A 83 -25.26 2.93 -3.05
C SER A 83 -24.58 3.68 -4.21
N LEU A 84 -25.19 4.76 -4.71
CA LEU A 84 -24.59 5.62 -5.73
C LEU A 84 -23.27 6.26 -5.28
N ALA A 85 -23.20 6.75 -4.03
CA ALA A 85 -21.98 7.30 -3.45
C ALA A 85 -20.86 6.25 -3.36
N ASN A 86 -21.20 5.00 -3.04
CA ASN A 86 -20.25 3.89 -3.02
C ASN A 86 -19.74 3.54 -4.42
N CYS A 87 -20.60 3.53 -5.43
CA CYS A 87 -20.20 3.34 -6.83
C CYS A 87 -19.24 4.45 -7.29
N LEU A 88 -19.54 5.71 -6.96
CA LEU A 88 -18.68 6.85 -7.30
C LEU A 88 -17.32 6.77 -6.59
N SER A 89 -17.33 6.34 -5.33
CA SER A 89 -16.14 6.04 -4.55
C SER A 89 -15.26 4.97 -5.23
N GLY A 90 -15.86 3.87 -5.68
CA GLY A 90 -15.16 2.82 -6.43
C GLY A 90 -14.57 3.29 -7.78
N LEU A 91 -15.33 4.11 -8.52
CA LEU A 91 -14.84 4.74 -9.76
C LEU A 91 -13.64 5.66 -9.50
N SER A 92 -13.70 6.48 -8.45
CA SER A 92 -12.60 7.35 -8.06
C SER A 92 -11.34 6.57 -7.68
N GLY A 93 -11.50 5.45 -6.95
CA GLY A 93 -10.39 4.56 -6.63
C GLY A 93 -9.77 3.92 -7.87
N THR A 94 -10.60 3.54 -8.85
CA THR A 94 -10.13 2.95 -10.11
C THR A 94 -9.35 3.96 -10.95
N LEU A 95 -9.88 5.17 -11.10
CA LEU A 95 -9.19 6.27 -11.77
C LEU A 95 -7.88 6.64 -11.05
N GLY A 96 -7.91 6.67 -9.72
CA GLY A 96 -6.73 6.86 -8.89
C GLY A 96 -5.65 5.83 -9.20
N ALA A 97 -6.00 4.54 -9.26
CA ALA A 97 -5.04 3.49 -9.57
C ALA A 97 -4.40 3.63 -10.96
N VAL A 98 -5.19 4.01 -11.98
CA VAL A 98 -4.68 4.28 -13.34
C VAL A 98 -3.69 5.44 -13.32
N VAL A 99 -4.07 6.57 -12.71
CA VAL A 99 -3.20 7.75 -12.59
C VAL A 99 -1.94 7.42 -11.78
N GLY A 100 -2.10 6.66 -10.70
CA GLY A 100 -1.01 6.24 -9.82
C GLY A 100 0.02 5.39 -10.54
N THR A 101 -0.40 4.53 -11.45
CA THR A 101 0.50 3.72 -12.28
C THR A 101 1.42 4.61 -13.13
N PHE A 102 0.88 5.64 -13.79
CA PHE A 102 1.70 6.58 -14.56
C PHE A 102 2.54 7.53 -13.68
N ALA A 103 2.03 7.89 -12.51
CA ALA A 103 2.70 8.76 -11.56
C ALA A 103 3.92 8.08 -10.91
N LEU A 104 3.81 6.77 -10.64
CA LEU A 104 4.86 5.90 -10.09
C LEU A 104 6.14 5.96 -10.93
N ASP A 105 6.01 5.83 -12.25
CA ASP A 105 7.16 5.79 -13.14
C ASP A 105 7.85 7.17 -13.25
N ARG A 106 7.12 8.28 -13.06
CA ARG A 106 7.63 9.64 -13.29
C ARG A 106 8.14 10.37 -12.06
N LEU A 107 7.49 10.23 -10.90
CA LEU A 107 7.74 11.07 -9.72
C LEU A 107 8.75 10.47 -8.73
N GLY A 108 9.10 9.19 -8.90
CA GLY A 108 9.89 8.44 -7.92
C GLY A 108 9.02 7.92 -6.77
N ARG A 109 9.41 6.77 -6.24
CA ARG A 109 8.61 6.00 -5.27
C ARG A 109 8.61 6.63 -3.90
N ARG A 110 9.74 7.20 -3.48
CA ARG A 110 9.85 7.84 -2.15
C ARG A 110 8.97 9.09 -2.06
N LEU A 111 9.04 9.95 -3.08
CA LEU A 111 8.25 11.18 -3.12
C LEU A 111 6.76 10.87 -3.17
N LEU A 112 6.37 9.85 -3.95
CA LEU A 112 4.97 9.46 -4.09
C LEU A 112 4.42 8.86 -2.78
N VAL A 113 5.16 7.97 -2.10
CA VAL A 113 4.73 7.42 -0.79
C VAL A 113 4.59 8.51 0.27
N VAL A 114 5.63 9.33 0.46
CA VAL A 114 5.62 10.38 1.50
C VAL A 114 4.61 11.48 1.17
N GLY A 115 4.56 11.92 -0.09
CA GLY A 115 3.61 12.93 -0.56
C GLY A 115 2.17 12.47 -0.39
N SER A 116 1.85 11.24 -0.79
CA SER A 116 0.51 10.68 -0.60
C SER A 116 0.14 10.51 0.87
N LEU A 117 1.06 10.07 1.74
CA LEU A 117 0.79 9.99 3.18
C LEU A 117 0.46 11.35 3.80
N LEU A 118 1.21 12.40 3.44
CA LEU A 118 0.95 13.76 3.92
C LEU A 118 -0.37 14.32 3.38
N LEU A 119 -0.68 14.08 2.10
CA LEU A 119 -1.96 14.48 1.50
C LEU A 119 -3.14 13.76 2.16
N LEU A 120 -3.01 12.46 2.44
CA LEU A 120 -4.05 11.69 3.14
C LEU A 120 -4.24 12.18 4.58
N ALA A 121 -3.16 12.55 5.28
CA ALA A 121 -3.25 13.16 6.60
C ALA A 121 -3.95 14.53 6.55
N ALA A 122 -3.65 15.36 5.55
CA ALA A 122 -4.30 16.65 5.34
C ALA A 122 -5.80 16.49 5.05
N VAL A 123 -6.17 15.54 4.17
CA VAL A 123 -7.58 15.28 3.87
C VAL A 123 -8.32 14.73 5.09
N ASN A 124 -7.75 13.81 5.87
CA ASN A 124 -8.36 13.35 7.12
C ASN A 124 -8.52 14.48 8.15
N THR A 125 -7.55 15.40 8.22
CA THR A 125 -7.66 16.60 9.08
C THR A 125 -8.79 17.51 8.60
N SER A 126 -8.94 17.69 7.29
CA SER A 126 -10.05 18.48 6.73
C SER A 126 -11.42 17.84 7.00
N MET A 127 -11.53 16.52 6.92
CA MET A 127 -12.74 15.78 7.32
C MET A 127 -13.05 15.96 8.81
N MET A 128 -12.04 15.83 9.67
CA MET A 128 -12.19 16.04 11.11
C MET A 128 -12.72 17.45 11.42
N LEU A 129 -12.15 18.48 10.79
CA LEU A 129 -12.61 19.87 10.94
C LEU A 129 -14.05 20.02 10.44
N LEU A 130 -14.39 19.43 9.30
CA LEU A 130 -15.74 19.52 8.76
C LEU A 130 -16.78 18.87 9.70
N VAL A 131 -16.46 17.72 10.29
CA VAL A 131 -17.32 17.05 11.28
C VAL A 131 -17.42 17.87 12.58
N TYR A 132 -16.36 18.57 12.97
CA TYR A 132 -16.39 19.51 14.09
C TYR A 132 -17.33 20.70 13.82
N TYR A 133 -17.23 21.32 12.64
CA TYR A 133 -18.13 22.41 12.23
C TYR A 133 -19.59 21.94 12.11
N PHE A 134 -19.82 20.75 11.56
CA PHE A 134 -21.17 20.18 11.46
C PHE A 134 -21.84 19.99 12.82
N ASN A 135 -21.10 19.60 13.86
CA ASN A 135 -21.65 19.48 15.21
C ASN A 135 -22.13 20.83 15.79
N ILE A 136 -21.54 21.94 15.34
CA ILE A 136 -21.90 23.29 15.79
C ILE A 136 -23.08 23.85 14.99
N THR A 137 -23.04 23.74 13.66
CA THR A 137 -24.02 24.40 12.78
C THR A 137 -25.23 23.52 12.44
N LYS A 138 -25.08 22.18 12.49
CA LYS A 138 -26.07 21.17 12.09
C LYS A 138 -26.64 21.35 10.67
N GLU A 139 -25.87 21.98 9.80
CA GLU A 139 -26.25 22.26 8.43
C GLU A 139 -26.10 21.03 7.54
N THR A 140 -27.18 20.60 6.89
CA THR A 140 -27.22 19.35 6.10
C THR A 140 -26.35 19.39 4.85
N TRP A 141 -26.03 20.58 4.31
CA TRP A 141 -25.18 20.72 3.14
C TRP A 141 -23.72 20.27 3.38
N MET A 142 -23.27 20.25 4.64
CA MET A 142 -21.92 19.81 5.00
C MET A 142 -21.68 18.32 4.75
N GLY A 143 -22.75 17.50 4.72
CA GLY A 143 -22.67 16.08 4.37
C GLY A 143 -22.15 15.84 2.95
N TRP A 144 -22.50 16.72 2.00
CA TRP A 144 -21.98 16.67 0.63
C TRP A 144 -20.50 17.04 0.56
N GLY A 145 -20.06 18.00 1.39
CA GLY A 145 -18.65 18.34 1.53
C GLY A 145 -17.83 17.17 2.06
N PHE A 146 -18.37 16.43 3.05
CA PHE A 146 -17.72 15.25 3.59
C PHE A 146 -17.59 14.15 2.53
N LEU A 147 -18.64 13.89 1.77
CA LEU A 147 -18.63 12.93 0.66
C LEU A 147 -17.57 13.31 -0.40
N ALA A 148 -17.47 14.58 -0.77
CA ALA A 148 -16.47 15.05 -1.73
C ALA A 148 -15.04 14.81 -1.22
N LEU A 149 -14.77 15.14 0.05
CA LEU A 149 -13.48 14.85 0.68
C LEU A 149 -13.20 13.35 0.74
N PHE A 150 -14.22 12.52 0.95
CA PHE A 150 -14.09 11.06 0.98
C PHE A 150 -13.70 10.48 -0.37
N ILE A 151 -14.30 10.97 -1.44
CA ILE A 151 -13.94 10.60 -2.81
C ILE A 151 -12.50 11.02 -3.13
N ILE A 152 -12.10 12.24 -2.75
CA ILE A 152 -10.73 12.72 -2.93
C ILE A 152 -9.74 11.86 -2.14
N PHE A 153 -10.09 11.50 -0.90
CA PHE A 153 -9.29 10.61 -0.07
C PHE A 153 -9.03 9.28 -0.79
N LEU A 154 -10.08 8.63 -1.31
CA LEU A 154 -9.95 7.35 -2.02
C LEU A 154 -9.12 7.47 -3.30
N PHE A 155 -9.32 8.55 -4.05
CA PHE A 155 -8.52 8.81 -5.25
C PHE A 155 -7.03 8.95 -4.92
N LEU A 156 -6.68 9.77 -3.92
CA LEU A 156 -5.29 9.99 -3.49
C LEU A 156 -4.67 8.72 -2.91
N PHE A 157 -5.45 7.93 -2.18
CA PHE A 157 -5.03 6.64 -1.64
C PHE A 157 -4.66 5.67 -2.77
N SER A 158 -5.56 5.50 -3.74
CA SER A 158 -5.35 4.60 -4.88
C SER A 158 -4.30 5.09 -5.86
N ALA A 159 -4.10 6.40 -6.01
CA ALA A 159 -3.03 6.95 -6.85
C ALA A 159 -1.65 6.86 -6.20
N GLY A 160 -1.60 6.76 -4.87
CA GLY A 160 -0.41 6.94 -4.09
C GLY A 160 0.11 5.66 -3.47
N ILE A 161 -0.17 5.57 -2.17
CA ILE A 161 0.33 4.49 -1.32
C ILE A 161 -0.30 3.13 -1.64
N GLY A 162 -1.52 3.11 -2.18
CA GLY A 162 -2.25 1.89 -2.51
C GLY A 162 -1.43 0.92 -3.35
N PRO A 163 -1.14 1.21 -4.63
CA PRO A 163 -0.33 0.35 -5.48
C PRO A 163 1.12 0.29 -5.02
N THR A 164 1.68 1.42 -4.57
CA THR A 164 3.11 1.52 -4.26
C THR A 164 3.52 0.65 -3.09
N ALA A 165 2.71 0.52 -2.04
CA ALA A 165 3.02 -0.32 -0.88
C ALA A 165 3.20 -1.80 -1.27
N TRP A 166 2.35 -2.31 -2.18
CA TRP A 166 2.47 -3.69 -2.68
C TRP A 166 3.76 -3.94 -3.44
N PHE A 167 4.15 -3.01 -4.31
CA PHE A 167 5.40 -3.13 -5.07
C PHE A 167 6.63 -2.93 -4.17
N LEU A 168 6.54 -2.00 -3.23
CA LEU A 168 7.63 -1.68 -2.32
C LEU A 168 7.97 -2.86 -1.39
N GLY A 169 6.95 -3.60 -0.93
CA GLY A 169 7.15 -4.84 -0.18
C GLY A 169 7.94 -5.89 -0.98
N ALA A 170 7.71 -5.99 -2.29
CA ALA A 170 8.45 -6.90 -3.16
C ALA A 170 9.89 -6.43 -3.44
N GLU A 171 10.09 -5.12 -3.58
CA GLU A 171 11.39 -4.48 -3.89
C GLU A 171 12.35 -4.45 -2.71
N LEU A 172 11.85 -4.21 -1.50
CA LEU A 172 12.67 -4.22 -0.29
C LEU A 172 13.00 -5.63 0.20
N SER A 173 12.32 -6.64 -0.34
CA SER A 173 12.45 -8.03 0.08
C SER A 173 13.49 -8.80 -0.75
N PRO A 174 14.52 -9.41 -0.13
CA PRO A 174 15.35 -10.42 -0.77
C PRO A 174 14.49 -11.56 -1.36
N ALA A 175 14.77 -12.02 -2.59
CA ALA A 175 13.92 -13.02 -3.24
C ALA A 175 13.78 -14.34 -2.46
N GLY A 176 14.81 -14.73 -1.69
CA GLY A 176 14.75 -15.93 -0.85
C GLY A 176 13.68 -15.87 0.26
N CYS A 177 13.42 -14.68 0.82
CA CYS A 177 12.50 -14.48 1.95
C CYS A 177 11.26 -13.65 1.60
N ARG A 178 11.11 -13.20 0.35
CA ARG A 178 10.01 -12.35 -0.13
C ARG A 178 8.62 -12.87 0.24
N ALA A 179 8.36 -14.17 0.04
CA ALA A 179 7.07 -14.75 0.37
C ALA A 179 6.74 -14.68 1.88
N LYS A 180 7.76 -14.80 2.76
CA LYS A 180 7.59 -14.74 4.21
C LYS A 180 7.38 -13.31 4.70
N MET A 181 8.14 -12.36 4.18
CA MET A 181 7.95 -10.94 4.51
C MET A 181 6.59 -10.44 4.02
N GLN A 182 6.22 -10.76 2.77
CA GLN A 182 4.93 -10.35 2.22
C GLN A 182 3.75 -10.91 3.03
N SER A 183 3.79 -12.18 3.45
CA SER A 183 2.69 -12.76 4.23
C SER A 183 2.57 -12.14 5.62
N MET A 184 3.70 -11.77 6.26
CA MET A 184 3.69 -11.05 7.53
C MET A 184 3.13 -9.62 7.37
N SER A 185 3.56 -8.89 6.34
CA SER A 185 3.06 -7.54 6.03
C SER A 185 1.56 -7.54 5.76
N VAL A 186 1.08 -8.48 4.94
CA VAL A 186 -0.36 -8.64 4.65
C VAL A 186 -1.15 -9.02 5.89
N SER A 187 -0.61 -9.90 6.75
CA SER A 187 -1.27 -10.26 8.02
C SER A 187 -1.40 -9.06 8.96
N ALA A 188 -0.34 -8.26 9.09
CA ALA A 188 -0.34 -7.03 9.88
C ALA A 188 -1.31 -5.98 9.30
N GLN A 189 -1.40 -5.89 7.97
CA GLN A 189 -2.33 -5.02 7.27
C GLN A 189 -3.78 -5.37 7.61
N TYR A 190 -4.19 -6.64 7.46
CA TYR A 190 -5.55 -7.07 7.79
C TYR A 190 -5.88 -6.95 9.27
N LEU A 191 -4.90 -7.22 10.16
CA LEU A 191 -5.07 -7.00 11.59
C LEU A 191 -5.34 -5.52 11.90
N SER A 192 -4.62 -4.61 11.26
CA SER A 192 -4.83 -3.16 11.40
C SER A 192 -6.21 -2.73 10.89
N CYS A 193 -6.66 -3.31 9.77
CA CYS A 193 -8.01 -3.10 9.25
C CYS A 193 -9.09 -3.59 10.22
N PHE A 194 -8.83 -4.68 10.95
CA PHE A 194 -9.76 -5.23 11.94
C PHE A 194 -9.78 -4.41 13.25
N LEU A 195 -8.62 -3.97 13.73
CA LEU A 195 -8.51 -3.18 14.96
C LEU A 195 -9.03 -1.75 14.81
N SER A 196 -8.84 -1.14 13.64
CA SER A 196 -9.26 0.24 13.37
C SER A 196 -10.73 0.51 13.71
N PRO A 197 -11.72 -0.28 13.25
CA PRO A 197 -13.13 -0.03 13.56
C PRO A 197 -13.44 -0.28 15.03
N ILE A 198 -12.84 -1.30 15.63
CA ILE A 198 -13.02 -1.64 17.05
C ILE A 198 -12.57 -0.48 17.94
N ILE A 199 -11.50 0.22 17.56
CA ILE A 199 -11.01 1.40 18.28
C ILE A 199 -11.85 2.63 17.92
N TYR A 200 -12.15 2.84 16.63
CA TYR A 200 -12.80 4.05 16.15
C TYR A 200 -14.21 4.25 16.71
N TYR A 201 -15.07 3.22 16.68
CA TYR A 201 -16.47 3.35 17.11
C TYR A 201 -16.65 3.81 18.57
N PRO A 202 -16.02 3.17 19.59
CA PRO A 202 -16.15 3.62 20.97
C PRO A 202 -15.49 4.98 21.19
N LEU A 203 -14.39 5.27 20.46
CA LEU A 203 -13.72 6.56 20.55
C LEU A 203 -14.58 7.69 19.98
N ASN A 204 -15.26 7.45 18.86
CA ASN A 204 -16.19 8.41 18.27
C ASN A 204 -17.39 8.68 19.19
N ALA A 205 -17.89 7.66 19.90
CA ALA A 205 -18.94 7.84 20.89
C ALA A 205 -18.50 8.67 22.11
N SER A 206 -17.21 8.61 22.47
CA SER A 206 -16.66 9.25 23.67
C SER A 206 -16.16 10.68 23.43
N ILE A 207 -15.42 10.86 22.32
CA ILE A 207 -14.63 12.08 22.03
C ILE A 207 -15.12 12.77 20.74
N GLY A 208 -16.11 12.21 20.06
CA GLY A 208 -16.73 12.80 18.87
C GLY A 208 -15.73 12.99 17.72
N PRO A 209 -15.67 14.19 17.09
CA PRO A 209 -14.83 14.47 15.93
C PRO A 209 -13.34 14.17 16.15
N SER A 210 -12.83 14.25 17.38
CA SER A 210 -11.43 13.95 17.69
C SER A 210 -11.05 12.49 17.47
N SER A 211 -12.01 11.60 17.23
CA SER A 211 -11.77 10.19 16.89
C SER A 211 -10.99 9.98 15.60
N PHE A 212 -11.02 10.94 14.68
CA PHE A 212 -10.23 10.93 13.44
C PHE A 212 -8.70 10.97 13.69
N LEU A 213 -8.26 11.38 14.89
CA LEU A 213 -6.85 11.35 15.27
C LEU A 213 -6.25 9.93 15.23
N VAL A 214 -7.08 8.90 15.41
CA VAL A 214 -6.66 7.48 15.28
C VAL A 214 -6.14 7.17 13.88
N PHE A 215 -6.58 7.90 12.85
CA PHE A 215 -6.08 7.76 11.48
C PHE A 215 -4.97 8.75 11.15
N ILE A 216 -5.06 9.99 11.65
CA ILE A 216 -4.08 11.05 11.35
C ILE A 216 -2.71 10.77 11.98
N ILE A 217 -2.68 10.30 13.24
CA ILE A 217 -1.43 10.06 13.97
C ILE A 217 -0.59 8.95 13.30
N PRO A 218 -1.13 7.76 12.98
CA PRO A 218 -0.37 6.74 12.27
C PRO A 218 0.07 7.20 10.87
N LEU A 219 -0.78 7.90 10.12
CA LEU A 219 -0.42 8.40 8.78
C LEU A 219 0.80 9.34 8.83
N THR A 220 0.80 10.27 9.77
CA THR A 220 1.90 11.23 9.94
C THR A 220 3.18 10.56 10.47
N LEU A 221 3.06 9.63 11.41
CA LEU A 221 4.19 8.86 11.92
C LEU A 221 4.83 8.02 10.79
N SER A 222 4.00 7.32 10.00
CA SER A 222 4.46 6.55 8.84
C SER A 222 5.11 7.47 7.79
N ALA A 223 4.58 8.66 7.54
CA ALA A 223 5.20 9.63 6.63
C ALA A 223 6.61 10.01 7.07
N VAL A 224 6.81 10.29 8.36
CA VAL A 224 8.13 10.60 8.93
C VAL A 224 9.07 9.39 8.83
N TYR A 225 8.56 8.19 9.14
CA TYR A 225 9.32 6.96 9.03
C TYR A 225 9.81 6.71 7.60
N PHE A 226 8.91 6.71 6.62
CA PHE A 226 9.28 6.52 5.21
C PHE A 226 10.17 7.66 4.70
N HIS A 227 9.97 8.89 5.14
CA HIS A 227 10.86 9.99 4.78
C HIS A 227 12.30 9.74 5.27
N ARG A 228 12.50 9.14 6.45
CA ARG A 228 13.84 8.93 7.02
C ARG A 228 14.52 7.64 6.55
N TYR A 229 13.75 6.56 6.39
CA TYR A 229 14.27 5.20 6.20
C TYR A 229 14.11 4.66 4.78
N LEU A 230 13.25 5.25 3.94
CA LEU A 230 13.01 4.73 2.60
C LEU A 230 14.03 5.28 1.60
N PRO A 231 14.91 4.43 1.02
CA PRO A 231 15.73 4.84 -0.11
C PRO A 231 14.88 4.98 -1.38
N GLU A 232 15.37 5.72 -2.36
CA GLU A 232 14.72 5.77 -3.68
C GLU A 232 14.94 4.42 -4.38
N THR A 233 13.84 3.71 -4.66
CA THR A 233 13.87 2.39 -5.34
C THR A 233 13.62 2.48 -6.85
N ASN A 234 13.32 3.66 -7.38
CA ASN A 234 13.03 3.81 -8.80
C ASN A 234 14.27 3.54 -9.68
N GLY A 235 14.12 2.62 -10.64
CA GLY A 235 15.15 2.27 -11.62
C GLY A 235 16.38 1.51 -11.07
N ARG A 236 16.31 0.98 -9.83
CA ARG A 236 17.39 0.22 -9.20
C ARG A 236 17.07 -1.26 -9.14
N THR A 237 18.09 -2.10 -9.17
CA THR A 237 17.88 -3.55 -8.96
C THR A 237 17.65 -3.86 -7.49
N THR A 238 16.98 -4.98 -7.21
CA THR A 238 16.71 -5.45 -5.83
C THR A 238 18.00 -5.56 -5.03
N GLU A 239 19.10 -6.01 -5.65
CA GLU A 239 20.40 -6.19 -5.03
C GLU A 239 21.04 -4.85 -4.63
N GLU A 240 20.93 -3.82 -5.47
CA GLU A 240 21.40 -2.48 -5.16
C GLU A 240 20.62 -1.86 -4.00
N ILE A 241 19.30 -2.08 -3.95
CA ILE A 241 18.45 -1.58 -2.87
C ILE A 241 18.84 -2.24 -1.54
N ILE A 242 19.04 -3.55 -1.53
CA ILE A 242 19.47 -4.31 -0.34
C ILE A 242 20.87 -3.85 0.11
N ALA A 243 21.80 -3.63 -0.82
CA ALA A 243 23.14 -3.12 -0.50
C ALA A 243 23.09 -1.72 0.14
N VAL A 244 22.22 -0.83 -0.35
CA VAL A 244 22.00 0.51 0.24
C VAL A 244 21.36 0.40 1.62
N LEU A 245 20.41 -0.52 1.81
CA LEU A 245 19.80 -0.77 3.13
C LEU A 245 20.87 -1.22 4.15
N ASN A 246 21.68 -2.20 3.79
CA ASN A 246 22.75 -2.73 4.66
C ASN A 246 23.81 -1.68 5.00
N GLN A 247 24.15 -0.77 4.07
CA GLN A 247 25.06 0.35 4.34
C GLN A 247 24.46 1.39 5.29
N HIS A 248 23.14 1.58 5.27
CA HIS A 248 22.44 2.47 6.20
C HIS A 248 22.43 1.90 7.63
N GLU A 249 22.40 0.59 7.79
CA GLU A 249 22.53 -0.05 9.11
C GLU A 249 23.94 0.07 9.70
N LEU A 250 24.98 -0.04 8.86
CA LEU A 250 26.38 0.06 9.30
C LEU A 250 26.80 1.49 9.70
N LYS A 251 25.99 2.51 9.41
CA LYS A 251 26.22 3.92 9.80
C LYS A 251 25.50 4.32 11.09
N LYS A 252 24.74 3.42 11.71
CA LYS A 252 24.21 3.57 13.07
C LYS A 252 25.23 3.10 14.10
#